data_AF-A0A915Q7H6-F1
#
_entry.id   AF-A0A915Q7H6-F1
#
_cell.length_a   1.000
_cell.length_b   1.000
_cell.length_c   1.000
_cell.angle_alpha   90.00
_cell.angle_beta   90.00
_cell.angle_gamma   90.00
#
_symmetry.space_group_name_H-M   'P 1'
#
loop_
_entity.id
_entity.type
_entity.pdbx_description
1 polymer ?
#
loop_
_entity_poly.entity_id
_entity_poly.type
_entity_poly.pdbx_seq_one_letter_code
_entity_poly.pdbx_strand_id
1 'polypeptide(L)'
;MQHGSITTMVQQRSGFRKLLMRISEKIGGTEKTEYTKDFNNMCKELDEYRVNIAQQLISIAQQDPQYVPKPPGKMEFEAPPGVDPFELLEKTLKITINQMESKKQLEQIQNSASKLASLHREYQQKTRRAIHVLEKFRHELDFAKYELKGSKTPETIQVNNALYADALKKFQRQLIDTEDMLKKMPDAREKHRMEIVKCFQLMRKYHQDCASATAILSA
;
A
#
# COMPACT_ATOMS: atom_id res chain seq x y z
N MET A 1 46.45 -25.09 -22.67
CA MET A 1 45.27 -24.35 -23.19
C MET A 1 44.04 -25.24 -23.04
N GLN A 2 42.92 -24.65 -22.61
CA GLN A 2 41.58 -25.23 -22.36
C GLN A 2 41.00 -25.84 -23.66
N HIS A 3 39.99 -26.73 -23.72
CA HIS A 3 38.68 -26.96 -23.08
C HIS A 3 38.35 -28.48 -23.23
N GLY A 4 37.42 -29.15 -22.54
CA GLY A 4 36.23 -28.73 -21.78
C GLY A 4 35.06 -29.68 -22.12
N SER A 5 34.56 -30.38 -21.10
CA SER A 5 33.59 -31.48 -21.09
C SER A 5 32.17 -31.17 -21.60
N ILE A 6 31.60 -32.02 -22.46
CA ILE A 6 30.14 -32.04 -22.76
C ILE A 6 29.67 -33.48 -23.08
N THR A 7 29.56 -34.38 -22.09
CA THR A 7 28.77 -35.62 -22.30
C THR A 7 28.08 -36.19 -21.05
N THR A 8 28.37 -35.71 -19.83
CA THR A 8 27.84 -36.33 -18.60
C THR A 8 26.59 -35.69 -17.99
N MET A 9 25.97 -34.66 -18.61
CA MET A 9 24.83 -33.96 -17.99
C MET A 9 23.42 -34.42 -18.42
N VAL A 10 23.26 -35.34 -19.37
CA VAL A 10 21.93 -35.69 -19.89
C VAL A 10 21.24 -36.81 -19.11
N GLN A 11 22.00 -37.69 -18.42
CA GLN A 11 21.42 -38.88 -17.79
C GLN A 11 20.83 -38.63 -16.38
N GLN A 12 21.31 -37.61 -15.66
CA GLN A 12 20.75 -37.26 -14.34
C GLN A 12 19.35 -36.60 -14.43
N ARG A 13 19.03 -35.88 -15.50
CA ARG A 13 17.71 -35.20 -15.63
C ARG A 13 16.52 -36.16 -15.79
N SER A 14 16.74 -37.36 -16.31
CA SER A 14 15.68 -38.37 -16.52
C SER A 14 15.26 -39.04 -15.20
N GLY A 15 16.21 -39.30 -14.30
CA GLY A 15 15.93 -39.89 -12.98
C GLY A 15 15.14 -38.95 -12.06
N PHE A 16 15.49 -37.66 -12.05
CA PHE A 16 14.74 -36.64 -11.30
C PHE A 16 13.33 -36.44 -11.84
N ARG A 17 13.11 -36.53 -13.16
CA ARG A 17 11.77 -36.44 -13.75
C ARG A 17 10.90 -37.64 -13.37
N LYS A 18 11.46 -38.86 -13.36
CA LYS A 18 10.77 -40.07 -12.88
C LYS A 18 10.48 -40.04 -11.38
N LEU A 19 11.37 -39.45 -10.58
CA LEU A 19 11.14 -39.25 -9.15
C LEU A 19 10.05 -38.22 -8.88
N LEU A 20 10.06 -37.08 -9.59
CA LEU A 20 9.00 -36.06 -9.54
C LEU A 20 7.65 -36.61 -10.02
N MET A 21 7.66 -37.48 -11.04
CA MET A 21 6.46 -38.13 -11.55
C MET A 21 5.87 -39.13 -10.54
N ARG A 22 6.72 -39.91 -9.85
CA ARG A 22 6.28 -40.81 -8.76
C ARG A 22 5.81 -40.04 -7.52
N ILE A 23 6.41 -38.89 -7.24
CA ILE A 23 5.94 -37.98 -6.19
C ILE A 23 4.58 -37.38 -6.60
N SER A 24 4.39 -36.96 -7.85
CA SER A 24 3.08 -36.47 -8.32
C SER A 24 2.00 -37.55 -8.39
N GLU A 25 2.36 -38.80 -8.73
CA GLU A 25 1.44 -39.94 -8.74
C GLU A 25 1.05 -40.37 -7.31
N LYS A 26 1.98 -40.28 -6.33
CA LYS A 26 1.66 -40.53 -4.91
C LYS A 26 0.92 -39.37 -4.23
N ILE A 27 1.15 -38.12 -4.66
CA ILE A 27 0.43 -36.94 -4.16
C ILE A 27 -0.99 -36.85 -4.72
N GLY A 28 -1.30 -37.57 -5.80
CA GLY A 28 -2.66 -37.67 -6.35
C GLY A 28 -3.70 -38.32 -5.42
N GLY A 29 -3.28 -38.85 -4.26
CA GLY A 29 -4.15 -39.51 -3.29
C GLY A 29 -4.00 -39.05 -1.84
N THR A 30 -3.19 -38.04 -1.54
CA THR A 30 -3.03 -37.52 -0.17
C THR A 30 -3.87 -36.25 0.01
N GLU A 31 -4.75 -36.26 1.01
CA GLU A 31 -5.56 -35.11 1.43
C GLU A 31 -4.71 -33.83 1.42
N LYS A 32 -5.16 -32.81 0.68
CA LYS A 32 -4.59 -31.47 0.74
C LYS A 32 -4.55 -31.07 2.21
N THR A 33 -3.52 -30.36 2.66
CA THR A 33 -3.54 -29.70 3.98
C THR A 33 -4.78 -28.82 4.03
N GLU A 34 -5.86 -29.30 4.65
CA GLU A 34 -7.08 -28.54 4.80
C GLU A 34 -6.85 -27.59 5.97
N TYR A 35 -6.60 -26.32 5.65
CA TYR A 35 -6.66 -25.27 6.65
C TYR A 35 -8.01 -25.35 7.38
N THR A 36 -8.01 -24.97 8.66
CA THR A 36 -9.25 -24.95 9.43
C THR A 36 -10.31 -24.11 8.71
N LYS A 37 -11.57 -24.50 8.86
CA LYS A 37 -12.70 -23.75 8.29
C LYS A 37 -12.66 -22.28 8.75
N ASP A 38 -12.26 -22.06 10.00
CA ASP A 38 -12.13 -20.72 10.58
C ASP A 38 -11.03 -19.90 9.92
N PHE A 39 -9.86 -20.49 9.65
CA PHE A 39 -8.78 -19.84 8.89
C PHE A 39 -9.24 -19.41 7.49
N ASN A 40 -9.94 -20.32 6.78
CA ASN A 40 -10.46 -20.03 5.45
C ASN A 40 -11.52 -18.92 5.47
N ASN A 41 -12.40 -18.92 6.48
CA ASN A 41 -13.39 -17.86 6.66
C ASN A 41 -12.73 -16.50 6.92
N MET A 42 -11.74 -16.44 7.82
CA MET A 42 -10.99 -15.20 8.09
C MET A 42 -10.25 -14.69 6.84
N CYS A 43 -9.68 -15.60 6.03
CA CYS A 43 -9.05 -15.22 4.76
C CYS A 43 -10.06 -14.64 3.76
N LYS A 44 -11.28 -15.21 3.69
CA LYS A 44 -12.36 -14.72 2.83
C LYS A 44 -12.85 -13.34 3.28
N GLU A 45 -13.07 -13.16 4.59
CA GLU A 45 -13.45 -11.88 5.18
C GLU A 45 -12.42 -10.77 4.91
N LEU A 46 -11.13 -11.11 4.92
CA LEU A 46 -10.07 -10.20 4.50
C LEU A 46 -10.20 -9.86 3.02
N ASP A 47 -10.37 -10.87 2.16
CA ASP A 47 -10.44 -10.67 0.72
C ASP A 47 -11.68 -9.84 0.31
N GLU A 48 -12.76 -9.88 1.09
CA GLU A 48 -13.92 -8.97 0.96
C GLU A 48 -13.64 -7.58 1.53
N TYR A 49 -12.89 -7.49 2.63
CA TYR A 49 -12.44 -6.22 3.21
C TYR A 49 -11.47 -5.44 2.29
N ARG A 50 -10.87 -6.10 1.29
CA ARG A 50 -9.93 -5.51 0.31
C ARG A 50 -10.49 -4.38 -0.56
N VAL A 51 -11.71 -3.89 -0.34
CA VAL A 51 -12.20 -2.71 -1.07
C VAL A 51 -11.18 -1.58 -0.94
N ASN A 52 -10.84 -1.01 -2.09
CA ASN A 52 -9.70 -0.13 -2.33
C ASN A 52 -9.89 1.28 -1.73
N ILE A 53 -10.23 1.34 -0.44
CA ILE A 53 -10.61 2.56 0.29
C ILE A 53 -9.45 3.55 0.28
N ALA A 54 -8.21 3.07 0.46
CA ALA A 54 -7.02 3.92 0.39
C ALA A 54 -6.90 4.62 -0.97
N GLN A 55 -7.01 3.87 -2.08
CA GLN A 55 -6.95 4.47 -3.42
C GLN A 55 -8.12 5.40 -3.70
N GLN A 56 -9.34 5.05 -3.26
CA GLN A 56 -10.51 5.93 -3.42
C GLN A 56 -10.32 7.23 -2.63
N LEU A 57 -9.81 7.16 -1.40
CA LEU A 57 -9.49 8.34 -0.60
C LEU A 57 -8.38 9.18 -1.24
N ILE A 58 -7.35 8.56 -1.84
CA ILE A 58 -6.33 9.28 -2.61
C ILE A 58 -6.99 10.02 -3.77
N SER A 59 -7.83 9.36 -4.56
CA SER A 59 -8.49 9.97 -5.72
C SER A 59 -9.46 11.09 -5.35
N ILE A 60 -10.08 11.04 -4.16
CA ILE A 60 -10.96 12.11 -3.67
C ILE A 60 -10.13 13.28 -3.12
N ALA A 61 -9.09 12.99 -2.35
CA ALA A 61 -8.32 14.00 -1.65
C ALA A 61 -7.29 14.71 -2.54
N GLN A 62 -6.77 14.03 -3.55
CA GLN A 62 -5.87 14.64 -4.53
C GLN A 62 -6.71 15.37 -5.59
N GLN A 63 -6.79 16.70 -5.44
CA GLN A 63 -7.57 17.57 -6.31
C GLN A 63 -7.00 17.68 -7.73
N ASP A 64 -5.72 17.33 -7.91
CA ASP A 64 -5.05 17.33 -9.19
C ASP A 64 -4.78 15.88 -9.68
N PRO A 65 -5.52 15.40 -10.71
CA PRO A 65 -5.39 14.05 -11.22
C PRO A 65 -3.98 13.64 -11.66
N GLN A 66 -3.10 14.61 -11.96
CA GLN A 66 -1.72 14.32 -12.37
C GLN A 66 -0.86 13.77 -11.22
N TYR A 67 -1.23 14.09 -9.97
CA TYR A 67 -0.55 13.61 -8.77
C TYR A 67 -1.25 12.41 -8.14
N VAL A 68 -2.28 11.85 -8.79
CA VAL A 68 -2.83 10.56 -8.39
C VAL A 68 -1.84 9.46 -8.82
N PRO A 69 -1.31 8.64 -7.90
CA PRO A 69 -0.27 7.66 -8.20
C PRO A 69 -0.68 6.63 -9.26
N LYS A 70 0.22 6.40 -10.23
CA LYS A 70 0.08 5.38 -11.28
C LYS A 70 1.40 4.58 -11.38
N PRO A 71 1.43 3.26 -11.12
CA PRO A 71 0.31 2.40 -10.73
C PRO A 71 -0.18 2.66 -9.28
N PRO A 72 -1.41 2.20 -8.93
CA PRO A 72 -1.97 2.25 -7.58
C PRO A 72 -1.05 1.68 -6.50
N GLY A 73 -1.11 2.21 -5.27
CA GLY A 73 -0.34 1.73 -4.11
C GLY A 73 1.02 2.42 -3.89
N LYS A 74 1.40 3.36 -4.77
CA LYS A 74 2.46 4.33 -4.47
C LYS A 74 1.90 5.44 -3.60
N MET A 75 2.55 5.79 -2.49
CA MET A 75 2.11 6.85 -1.57
C MET A 75 2.55 8.26 -2.00
N GLU A 76 2.67 8.49 -3.31
CA GLU A 76 3.08 9.76 -3.95
C GLU A 76 1.87 10.71 -4.02
N PHE A 77 1.30 11.02 -2.85
CA PHE A 77 0.09 11.83 -2.71
C PHE A 77 0.36 13.34 -2.76
N GLU A 78 1.50 13.79 -2.27
CA GLU A 78 1.82 15.22 -2.13
C GLU A 78 2.29 15.80 -3.48
N ALA A 79 1.89 17.04 -3.81
CA ALA A 79 2.47 17.74 -4.95
C ALA A 79 3.99 17.89 -4.75
N PRO A 80 4.84 17.82 -5.78
CA PRO A 80 6.27 18.13 -5.59
C PRO A 80 6.49 19.59 -5.11
N PRO A 81 7.62 19.91 -4.48
CA PRO A 81 7.96 21.29 -4.10
C PRO A 81 7.95 22.24 -5.32
N GLY A 82 7.29 23.39 -5.21
CA GLY A 82 7.31 24.44 -6.23
C GLY A 82 6.38 24.22 -7.44
N VAL A 83 5.60 23.14 -7.45
CA VAL A 83 4.59 22.87 -8.51
C VAL A 83 3.17 22.85 -7.96
N ASP A 84 2.98 23.12 -6.67
CA ASP A 84 1.65 23.31 -6.11
C ASP A 84 0.96 24.50 -6.78
N PRO A 85 -0.33 24.40 -7.14
CA PRO A 85 -1.04 25.47 -7.85
C PRO A 85 -1.02 26.82 -7.11
N PHE A 86 -1.11 26.83 -5.77
CA PHE A 86 -1.09 28.06 -4.99
C PHE A 86 0.33 28.62 -4.82
N GLU A 87 1.35 27.76 -4.75
CA GLU A 87 2.77 28.19 -4.81
C GLU A 87 3.09 28.84 -6.17
N LEU A 88 2.62 28.25 -7.26
CA LEU A 88 2.79 28.81 -8.61
C LEU A 88 2.05 30.13 -8.77
N LEU A 89 0.84 30.24 -8.22
CA LEU A 89 0.07 31.47 -8.22
C LEU A 89 0.77 32.58 -7.43
N GLU A 90 1.23 32.29 -6.21
CA GLU A 90 1.97 33.23 -5.36
C GLU A 90 3.24 33.75 -6.06
N LYS A 91 4.02 32.84 -6.65
CA LYS A 91 5.22 33.18 -7.42
C LYS A 91 4.90 34.06 -8.62
N THR A 92 3.84 33.74 -9.36
CA THR A 92 3.43 34.52 -10.55
C THR A 92 2.99 35.92 -10.15
N LEU A 93 2.14 36.04 -9.13
CA LEU A 93 1.68 37.34 -8.61
C LEU A 93 2.84 38.21 -8.15
N LYS A 94 3.84 37.63 -7.49
CA LYS A 94 5.05 38.35 -7.06
C LYS A 94 5.81 39.00 -8.22
N ILE A 95 5.87 38.33 -9.38
CA ILE A 95 6.49 38.88 -10.59
C ILE A 95 5.63 40.01 -11.17
N THR A 96 4.33 39.77 -11.29
CA THR A 96 3.38 40.73 -11.87
C THR A 96 3.30 42.02 -11.05
N ILE A 97 3.26 41.93 -9.72
CA ILE A 97 3.21 43.09 -8.81
C ILE A 97 4.36 44.06 -9.08
N ASN A 98 5.56 43.56 -9.39
CA ASN A 98 6.72 44.42 -9.65
C ASN A 98 6.59 45.26 -10.93
N GLN A 99 5.71 44.86 -11.85
CA GLN A 99 5.48 45.53 -13.13
C GLN A 99 4.28 46.48 -13.11
N MET A 100 3.50 46.48 -12.03
CA MET A 100 2.26 47.25 -11.93
C MET A 100 2.44 48.54 -11.13
N GLU A 101 1.74 49.59 -11.56
CA GLU A 101 1.70 50.87 -10.84
C GLU A 101 0.83 50.81 -9.58
N SER A 102 -0.30 50.07 -9.64
CA SER A 102 -1.18 49.82 -8.50
C SER A 102 -1.02 48.39 -7.98
N LYS A 103 -0.49 48.25 -6.77
CA LYS A 103 -0.05 46.96 -6.21
C LYS A 103 -0.95 46.42 -5.10
N LYS A 104 -1.69 47.29 -4.41
CA LYS A 104 -2.39 46.97 -3.16
C LYS A 104 -3.30 45.73 -3.25
N GLN A 105 -4.15 45.66 -4.28
CA GLN A 105 -5.06 44.52 -4.47
C GLN A 105 -4.30 43.24 -4.82
N LEU A 106 -3.26 43.34 -5.68
CA LEU A 106 -2.46 42.19 -6.07
C LEU A 106 -1.64 41.64 -4.89
N GLU A 107 -1.12 42.50 -4.01
CA GLU A 107 -0.45 42.11 -2.76
C GLU A 107 -1.39 41.36 -1.81
N GLN A 108 -2.65 41.78 -1.70
CA GLN A 108 -3.66 41.06 -0.91
C GLN A 108 -3.95 39.66 -1.49
N ILE A 109 -4.06 39.56 -2.82
CA ILE A 109 -4.25 38.27 -3.51
C ILE A 109 -3.00 37.39 -3.33
N GLN A 110 -1.80 37.94 -3.43
CA GLN A 110 -0.54 37.21 -3.20
C GLN A 110 -0.48 36.65 -1.78
N ASN A 111 -0.81 37.45 -0.76
CA ASN A 111 -0.84 37.01 0.63
C ASN A 111 -1.85 35.86 0.84
N SER A 112 -3.01 35.96 0.19
CA SER A 112 -4.03 34.90 0.22
C SER A 112 -3.53 33.62 -0.46
N ALA A 113 -2.88 33.72 -1.62
CA ALA A 113 -2.27 32.59 -2.33
C ALA A 113 -1.18 31.91 -1.49
N SER A 114 -0.32 32.68 -0.82
CA SER A 114 0.71 32.16 0.10
C SER A 114 0.09 31.34 1.25
N LYS A 115 -1.01 31.85 1.83
CA LYS A 115 -1.74 31.15 2.90
C LYS A 115 -2.41 29.88 2.38
N LEU A 116 -3.02 29.91 1.21
CA LEU A 116 -3.63 28.74 0.56
C LEU A 116 -2.59 27.65 0.26
N ALA A 117 -1.41 28.02 -0.23
CA ALA A 117 -0.30 27.09 -0.45
C ALA A 117 0.09 26.35 0.83
N SER A 118 0.25 27.10 1.92
CA SER A 118 0.59 26.52 3.23
C SER A 118 -0.50 25.55 3.74
N LEU A 119 -1.78 25.94 3.62
CA LEU A 119 -2.91 25.10 3.99
C LEU A 119 -3.00 23.83 3.14
N HIS A 120 -2.77 23.95 1.84
CA HIS A 120 -2.84 22.81 0.92
C HIS A 120 -1.72 21.80 1.22
N ARG A 121 -0.50 22.26 1.52
CA ARG A 121 0.61 21.40 1.97
C ARG A 121 0.28 20.64 3.24
N GLU A 122 -0.23 21.34 4.26
CA GLU A 122 -0.61 20.71 5.52
C GLU A 122 -1.72 19.67 5.33
N TYR A 123 -2.74 20.01 4.54
CA TYR A 123 -3.82 19.09 4.17
C TYR A 123 -3.26 17.85 3.49
N GLN A 124 -2.35 18.01 2.53
CA GLN A 124 -1.82 16.88 1.78
C GLN A 124 -1.02 15.93 2.67
N GLN A 125 -0.14 16.46 3.52
CA GLN A 125 0.68 15.68 4.44
C GLN A 125 -0.17 14.91 5.46
N LYS A 126 -1.17 15.56 6.05
CA LYS A 126 -2.05 14.93 7.05
C LYS A 126 -2.91 13.84 6.44
N THR A 127 -3.44 14.07 5.23
CA THR A 127 -4.24 13.10 4.50
C THR A 127 -3.42 11.89 4.09
N ARG A 128 -2.20 12.10 3.55
CA ARG A 128 -1.27 10.99 3.24
C ARG A 128 -0.99 10.11 4.46
N ARG A 129 -0.75 10.70 5.63
CA ARG A 129 -0.50 9.94 6.87
C ARG A 129 -1.69 9.06 7.26
N ALA A 130 -2.91 9.59 7.18
CA ALA A 130 -4.12 8.84 7.48
C ALA A 130 -4.32 7.68 6.50
N ILE A 131 -4.12 7.93 5.20
CA ILE A 131 -4.20 6.90 4.15
C ILE A 131 -3.12 5.83 4.33
N HIS A 132 -1.91 6.22 4.75
CA HIS A 132 -0.81 5.26 4.97
C HIS A 132 -1.14 4.22 6.02
N VAL A 133 -1.87 4.62 7.07
CA VAL A 133 -2.32 3.70 8.11
C VAL A 133 -3.25 2.64 7.54
N LEU A 134 -4.12 3.01 6.59
CA LEU A 134 -5.03 2.08 5.91
C LEU A 134 -4.28 1.05 5.05
N GLU A 135 -3.20 1.47 4.38
CA GLU A 135 -2.41 0.57 3.53
C GLU A 135 -1.48 -0.35 4.32
N LYS A 136 -0.91 0.12 5.42
CA LYS A 136 0.13 -0.59 6.16
C LYS A 136 -0.33 -1.98 6.63
N PHE A 137 -1.46 -2.04 7.33
CA PHE A 137 -1.97 -3.31 7.86
C PHE A 137 -2.33 -4.29 6.74
N ARG A 138 -2.88 -3.77 5.62
CA ARG A 138 -3.15 -4.56 4.42
C ARG A 138 -1.86 -5.17 3.85
N HIS A 139 -0.81 -4.35 3.66
CA HIS A 139 0.45 -4.82 3.11
C HIS A 139 1.13 -5.87 3.99
N GLU A 140 1.12 -5.67 5.31
CA GLU A 140 1.69 -6.63 6.27
C GLU A 140 0.97 -7.99 6.17
N LEU A 141 -0.36 -7.99 6.07
CA LEU A 141 -1.15 -9.22 6.00
C LEU A 141 -1.10 -9.90 4.61
N ASP A 142 -1.05 -9.11 3.53
CA ASP A 142 -0.80 -9.60 2.17
C ASP A 142 0.56 -10.31 2.10
N PHE A 143 1.59 -9.73 2.73
CA PHE A 143 2.92 -10.33 2.82
C PHE A 143 2.91 -11.63 3.63
N ALA A 144 2.27 -11.65 4.81
CA ALA A 144 2.15 -12.86 5.62
C ALA A 144 1.43 -14.00 4.86
N LYS A 145 0.31 -13.71 4.17
CA LYS A 145 -0.40 -14.69 3.31
C LYS A 145 0.49 -15.19 2.16
N TYR A 146 1.29 -14.31 1.55
CA TYR A 146 2.21 -14.69 0.49
C TYR A 146 3.32 -15.62 1.01
N GLU A 147 3.93 -15.30 2.15
CA GLU A 147 4.94 -16.14 2.79
C GLU A 147 4.39 -17.51 3.19
N LEU A 148 3.17 -17.56 3.72
CA LEU A 148 2.50 -18.82 4.05
C LEU A 148 2.25 -19.66 2.80
N LYS A 149 1.78 -19.06 1.70
CA LYS A 149 1.59 -19.77 0.42
C LYS A 149 2.90 -20.28 -0.19
N GLY A 150 3.98 -19.52 -0.03
CA GLY A 150 5.31 -19.89 -0.53
C GLY A 150 6.05 -20.90 0.36
N SER A 151 5.56 -21.16 1.56
CA SER A 151 6.15 -22.11 2.48
C SER A 151 5.91 -23.55 1.99
N LYS A 152 6.93 -24.40 2.16
CA LYS A 152 6.80 -25.82 1.81
C LYS A 152 5.86 -26.46 2.80
N THR A 153 4.70 -26.90 2.33
CA THR A 153 3.77 -27.66 3.17
C THR A 153 4.42 -29.00 3.53
N PRO A 154 4.08 -29.60 4.68
CA PRO A 154 4.70 -30.85 5.14
C PRO A 154 4.68 -31.97 4.08
N GLU A 155 3.72 -31.96 3.18
CA GLU A 155 3.50 -32.93 2.11
C GLU A 155 4.46 -32.74 0.92
N THR A 156 5.09 -31.57 0.77
CA THR A 156 5.99 -31.24 -0.36
C THR A 156 7.48 -31.49 -0.06
N ILE A 157 7.80 -32.01 1.11
CA ILE A 157 9.19 -32.10 1.61
C ILE A 157 9.71 -33.53 1.50
N GLN A 158 10.86 -33.70 0.85
CA GLN A 158 11.57 -34.99 0.82
C GLN A 158 12.04 -35.39 2.22
N VAL A 159 11.90 -36.68 2.55
CA VAL A 159 12.17 -37.28 3.86
C VAL A 159 13.67 -37.27 4.18
N ASN A 160 14.20 -36.12 4.56
CA ASN A 160 15.41 -36.02 5.38
C ASN A 160 14.97 -35.43 6.71
N ASN A 161 15.01 -36.23 7.79
CA ASN A 161 14.28 -35.95 9.04
C ASN A 161 14.56 -34.56 9.62
N ALA A 162 15.79 -34.05 9.51
CA ALA A 162 16.15 -32.71 9.99
C ALA A 162 15.56 -31.59 9.10
N LEU A 163 15.67 -31.73 7.77
CA LEU A 163 15.12 -30.74 6.82
C LEU A 163 13.58 -30.71 6.84
N TYR A 164 12.95 -31.86 7.10
CA TYR A 164 11.51 -31.97 7.29
C TYR A 164 11.06 -31.27 8.57
N ALA A 165 11.70 -31.57 9.70
CA ALA A 165 11.36 -30.98 10.99
C ALA A 165 11.50 -29.45 10.98
N ASP A 166 12.58 -28.91 10.41
CA ASP A 166 12.81 -27.47 10.33
C ASP A 166 11.76 -26.76 9.46
N ALA A 167 11.42 -27.36 8.32
CA ALA A 167 10.46 -26.77 7.41
C ALA A 167 9.01 -26.90 7.92
N LEU A 168 8.65 -27.99 8.59
CA LEU A 168 7.38 -28.14 9.29
C LEU A 168 7.25 -27.09 10.40
N LYS A 169 8.29 -26.92 11.22
CA LYS A 169 8.33 -25.91 12.27
C LYS A 169 8.17 -24.49 11.71
N LYS A 170 8.82 -24.21 10.56
CA LYS A 170 8.68 -22.92 9.86
C LYS A 170 7.25 -22.70 9.35
N PHE A 171 6.65 -23.70 8.71
CA PHE A 171 5.26 -23.66 8.23
C PHE A 171 4.28 -23.38 9.37
N GLN A 172 4.37 -24.15 10.46
CA GLN A 172 3.51 -24.00 11.64
C GLN A 172 3.64 -22.61 12.24
N ARG A 173 4.85 -22.07 12.33
CA ARG A 173 5.08 -20.72 12.82
C ARG A 173 4.40 -19.66 11.93
N GLN A 174 4.58 -19.75 10.62
CA GLN A 174 3.95 -18.84 9.67
C GLN A 174 2.43 -18.92 9.70
N LEU A 175 1.87 -20.11 9.90
CA LEU A 175 0.43 -20.31 10.05
C LEU A 175 -0.09 -19.61 11.32
N ILE A 176 0.55 -19.83 12.47
CA ILE A 176 0.20 -19.19 13.74
C ILE A 176 0.31 -17.67 13.62
N ASP A 177 1.43 -17.16 13.07
CA ASP A 177 1.66 -15.73 12.90
C ASP A 177 0.56 -15.10 12.01
N THR A 178 0.17 -15.78 10.92
CA THR A 178 -0.90 -15.32 10.03
C THR A 178 -2.27 -15.35 10.71
N GLU A 179 -2.58 -16.41 11.45
CA GLU A 179 -3.81 -16.52 12.25
C GLU A 179 -3.93 -15.41 13.29
N ASP A 180 -2.84 -15.11 13.99
CA ASP A 180 -2.83 -14.07 15.02
C ASP A 180 -2.97 -12.65 14.42
N MET A 181 -2.48 -12.43 13.20
CA MET A 181 -2.78 -11.21 12.46
C MET A 181 -4.23 -11.14 12.00
N LEU A 182 -4.81 -12.24 11.51
CA LEU A 182 -6.21 -12.32 11.11
C LEU A 182 -7.16 -12.07 12.29
N LYS A 183 -6.83 -12.55 13.49
CA LYS A 183 -7.62 -12.28 14.71
C LYS A 183 -7.66 -10.78 15.07
N LYS A 184 -6.67 -9.99 14.65
CA LYS A 184 -6.63 -8.53 14.86
C LYS A 184 -7.43 -7.74 13.82
N MET A 185 -8.04 -8.41 12.84
CA MET A 185 -8.85 -7.77 11.80
C MET A 185 -9.96 -6.87 12.34
N PRO A 186 -10.76 -7.26 13.36
CA PRO A 186 -11.81 -6.39 13.88
C PRO A 186 -11.28 -5.06 14.42
N ASP A 187 -10.18 -5.09 15.19
CA ASP A 187 -9.53 -3.89 15.72
C ASP A 187 -8.95 -3.02 14.61
N ALA A 188 -8.35 -3.66 13.59
CA ALA A 188 -7.83 -2.97 12.42
C ALA A 188 -8.96 -2.28 11.64
N ARG A 189 -10.11 -2.94 11.44
CA ARG A 189 -11.31 -2.37 10.80
C ARG A 189 -11.80 -1.14 11.54
N GLU A 190 -11.87 -1.20 12.86
CA GLU A 190 -12.30 -0.06 13.67
C GLU A 190 -11.31 1.10 13.59
N LYS A 191 -10.01 0.81 13.64
CA LYS A 191 -8.96 1.82 13.44
C LYS A 191 -9.05 2.47 12.06
N HIS A 192 -9.27 1.67 11.02
CA HIS A 192 -9.47 2.17 9.66
C HIS A 192 -10.71 3.05 9.56
N ARG A 193 -11.83 2.68 10.19
CA ARG A 193 -13.04 3.52 10.27
C ARG A 193 -12.74 4.89 10.86
N MET A 194 -11.97 4.95 11.94
CA MET A 194 -11.56 6.21 12.57
C MET A 194 -10.69 7.07 11.63
N GLU A 195 -9.72 6.48 10.94
CA GLU A 195 -8.88 7.21 9.99
C GLU A 195 -9.66 7.71 8.76
N ILE A 196 -10.67 6.96 8.29
CA ILE A 196 -11.59 7.42 7.22
C ILE A 196 -12.35 8.67 7.67
N VAL A 197 -12.94 8.66 8.87
CA VAL A 197 -13.64 9.82 9.41
C VAL A 197 -12.70 11.02 9.54
N LYS A 198 -11.47 10.79 10.01
CA LYS A 198 -10.44 11.82 10.12
C LYS A 198 -10.04 12.41 8.77
N CYS A 199 -9.96 11.62 7.69
CA CYS A 199 -9.77 12.14 6.34
C CYS A 199 -10.87 13.15 5.95
N PHE A 200 -12.14 12.82 6.20
CA PHE A 200 -13.24 13.74 5.92
C PHE A 200 -13.24 14.98 6.81
N GLN A 201 -12.85 14.85 8.08
CA GLN A 201 -12.68 16.00 8.98
C GLN A 201 -11.55 16.93 8.52
N LEU A 202 -10.42 16.37 8.08
CA LEU A 202 -9.30 17.15 7.51
C LEU A 202 -9.73 17.91 6.26
N MET A 203 -10.49 17.25 5.37
CA MET A 203 -11.01 17.85 4.14
C MET A 203 -11.98 19.00 4.45
N ARG A 204 -12.93 18.78 5.38
CA ARG A 204 -13.84 19.83 5.85
C ARG A 204 -13.08 21.03 6.41
N LYS A 205 -12.11 20.78 7.31
CA LYS A 205 -11.32 21.84 7.93
C LYS A 205 -10.52 22.61 6.88
N TYR A 206 -9.84 21.92 5.97
CA TYR A 206 -9.10 22.54 4.87
C TYR A 206 -9.99 23.51 4.07
N HIS A 207 -11.18 23.08 3.67
CA HIS A 207 -12.09 23.96 2.92
C HIS A 207 -12.58 25.18 3.72
N GLN A 208 -12.82 25.02 5.04
CA GLN A 208 -13.19 26.14 5.93
C GLN A 208 -12.03 27.14 6.08
N ASP A 209 -10.81 26.64 6.26
CA ASP A 209 -9.60 27.47 6.40
C ASP A 209 -9.30 28.21 5.08
N CYS A 210 -9.49 27.56 3.93
CA CYS A 210 -9.37 28.18 2.61
C CYS A 210 -10.40 29.30 2.40
N ALA A 211 -11.67 29.07 2.74
CA ALA A 211 -12.71 30.10 2.65
C ALA A 211 -12.38 31.32 3.53
N SER A 212 -11.83 31.07 4.73
CA SER A 212 -11.39 32.14 5.64
C SER A 212 -10.18 32.90 5.09
N ALA A 213 -9.27 32.22 4.41
CA ALA A 213 -8.10 32.84 3.77
C ALA A 213 -8.49 33.73 2.57
N THR A 214 -9.54 33.38 1.83
CA THR A 214 -10.01 34.15 0.67
C THR A 214 -10.99 35.26 1.00
N ALA A 215 -11.73 35.18 2.11
CA ALA A 215 -12.68 36.21 2.54
C ALA A 215 -12.03 37.59 2.78
N ILE A 216 -10.71 37.64 3.03
CA ILE A 216 -9.92 38.87 3.16
C ILE A 216 -9.91 39.68 1.86
N LEU A 217 -10.20 39.07 0.71
CA LEU A 217 -10.29 39.73 -0.60
C LEU A 217 -11.64 40.40 -0.86
N SER A 218 -12.65 40.14 -0.03
CA SER A 218 -14.03 40.64 -0.21
C SER A 218 -14.39 41.78 0.74
N ALA A 219 -13.48 42.20 1.61
CA ALA A 219 -13.63 43.28 2.59
C ALA A 219 -12.76 44.48 2.21
#